data_AF-A0A7W8K671-F1
#
_entry.id   AF-A0A7W8K671-F1
#
_cell.length_a   1.000
_cell.length_b   1.000
_cell.length_c   1.000
_cell.angle_alpha   90.00
_cell.angle_beta   90.00
_cell.angle_gamma   90.00
#
_symmetry.space_group_name_H-M   'P 1'
#
loop_
_entity.id
_entity.type
_entity.pdbx_description
1 polymer ?
#
loop_
_entity_poly.entity_id
_entity_poly.type
_entity_poly.pdbx_seq_one_letter_code
_entity_poly.pdbx_strand_id
1 'polypeptide(L)'
;MIFLLLGLAGSAICIAGFYFGQKITFAQQWPLFEALRNTAAIIFAVVGAWLAIIYPERLKISFGRSSSVGGSGNDNVGLLLTPAVHSTIILVCLLMIGILAPLLKQIPGVLEHVEKLRGVSFFILALLTQWQVAIVVVTIIPADLIKSNFDREQSQQDMIAAQNSLVQRAPGDG
;
A
#
# COMPACT_ATOMS: atom_id res chain seq x y z
N MET A 1 -5.33 -18.64 0.54
CA MET A 1 -6.34 -18.91 -0.52
C MET A 1 -6.80 -17.62 -1.19
N ILE A 2 -7.22 -16.59 -0.44
CA ILE A 2 -7.69 -15.30 -1.02
C ILE A 2 -6.65 -14.62 -1.92
N PHE A 3 -5.39 -14.51 -1.49
CA PHE A 3 -4.31 -13.89 -2.27
C PHE A 3 -3.96 -14.66 -3.55
N LEU A 4 -4.09 -16.00 -3.51
CA LEU A 4 -3.85 -16.86 -4.66
C LEU A 4 -4.95 -16.69 -5.73
N LEU A 5 -6.22 -16.64 -5.30
CA LEU A 5 -7.35 -16.35 -6.18
C LEU A 5 -7.26 -14.93 -6.78
N LEU A 6 -6.87 -13.94 -5.97
CA LEU A 6 -6.65 -12.58 -6.43
C LEU A 6 -5.52 -12.49 -7.47
N GLY A 7 -4.43 -13.23 -7.25
CA GLY A 7 -3.32 -13.32 -8.19
C GLY A 7 -3.74 -13.95 -9.52
N LEU A 8 -4.48 -15.05 -9.49
CA LEU A 8 -4.95 -15.77 -10.68
C LEU A 8 -5.94 -14.92 -11.50
N ALA A 9 -6.92 -14.31 -10.82
CA ALA A 9 -7.85 -13.37 -11.44
C ALA A 9 -7.12 -12.14 -12.00
N GLY A 10 -6.12 -11.63 -11.28
CA GLY A 10 -5.29 -10.52 -11.74
C GLY A 10 -4.51 -10.81 -13.01
N SER A 11 -3.87 -11.96 -13.07
CA SER A 11 -3.16 -12.42 -14.26
C SER A 11 -4.11 -12.56 -15.46
N ALA A 12 -5.31 -13.10 -15.25
CA ALA A 12 -6.32 -13.18 -16.30
C ALA A 12 -6.76 -11.79 -16.79
N ILE A 13 -6.97 -10.84 -15.88
CA ILE A 13 -7.31 -9.45 -16.22
C ILE A 13 -6.17 -8.77 -16.98
N CYS A 14 -4.91 -9.01 -16.62
CA CYS A 14 -3.76 -8.44 -17.34
C CYS A 14 -3.66 -8.99 -18.76
N ILE A 15 -3.79 -10.31 -18.93
CA ILE A 15 -3.77 -10.96 -20.24
C ILE A 15 -4.95 -10.47 -21.10
N ALA A 16 -6.16 -10.44 -20.55
CA ALA A 16 -7.33 -9.91 -21.23
C ALA A 16 -7.13 -8.43 -21.57
N GLY A 17 -6.56 -7.65 -20.66
CA GLY A 17 -6.23 -6.24 -20.85
C GLY A 17 -5.24 -6.02 -22.00
N PHE A 18 -4.26 -6.90 -22.18
CA PHE A 18 -3.36 -6.82 -23.34
C PHE A 18 -4.07 -7.08 -24.66
N TYR A 19 -4.90 -8.13 -24.74
CA TYR A 19 -5.60 -8.50 -25.98
C TYR A 19 -6.74 -7.55 -26.33
N PHE A 20 -7.60 -7.21 -25.36
CA PHE A 20 -8.75 -6.32 -25.57
C PHE A 20 -8.36 -4.83 -25.50
N GLY A 21 -7.30 -4.48 -24.77
CA GLY A 21 -6.83 -3.10 -24.63
C GLY A 21 -6.28 -2.49 -25.90
N GLN A 22 -5.88 -3.30 -26.89
CA GLN A 22 -5.54 -2.83 -28.24
C GLN A 22 -6.69 -2.06 -28.89
N LYS A 23 -7.94 -2.45 -28.57
CA LYS A 23 -9.17 -1.81 -29.08
C LYS A 23 -9.61 -0.59 -28.27
N ILE A 24 -9.06 -0.38 -27.07
CA ILE A 24 -9.43 0.74 -26.17
C ILE A 24 -8.55 1.94 -26.47
N THR A 25 -9.13 3.08 -26.81
CA THR A 25 -8.35 4.26 -27.23
C THR A 25 -7.63 4.87 -26.04
N PHE A 26 -6.45 5.45 -26.25
CA PHE A 26 -5.68 6.04 -25.15
C PHE A 26 -6.48 7.12 -24.39
N ALA A 27 -7.37 7.85 -25.08
CA ALA A 27 -8.26 8.83 -24.46
C ALA A 27 -9.21 8.20 -23.42
N GLN A 28 -9.67 6.97 -23.65
CA GLN A 28 -10.47 6.21 -22.69
C GLN A 28 -9.62 5.61 -21.55
N GLN A 29 -8.35 5.32 -21.81
CA GLN A 29 -7.42 4.82 -20.79
C GLN A 29 -6.97 5.92 -19.81
N TRP A 30 -6.89 7.16 -20.29
CA TRP A 30 -6.34 8.28 -19.52
C TRP A 30 -7.04 8.55 -18.18
N PRO A 31 -8.39 8.59 -18.09
CA PRO A 31 -9.08 8.74 -16.82
C PRO A 31 -8.74 7.64 -15.81
N LEU A 32 -8.45 6.42 -16.27
CA LEU A 32 -8.07 5.32 -15.39
C LEU A 32 -6.66 5.52 -14.82
N PHE A 33 -5.72 6.02 -15.63
CA PHE A 33 -4.39 6.40 -15.14
C PHE A 33 -4.46 7.53 -14.11
N GLU A 34 -5.32 8.53 -14.34
CA GLU A 34 -5.53 9.62 -13.39
C GLU A 34 -6.16 9.13 -12.08
N ALA A 35 -7.20 8.29 -12.17
CA ALA A 35 -7.83 7.68 -11.01
C ALA A 35 -6.81 6.85 -10.19
N LEU A 36 -5.98 6.07 -10.87
CA LEU A 36 -4.93 5.28 -10.23
C LEU A 36 -3.86 6.17 -9.57
N ARG A 37 -3.47 7.27 -10.22
CA ARG A 37 -2.52 8.26 -9.66
C ARG A 37 -3.07 8.91 -8.40
N ASN A 38 -4.32 9.34 -8.42
CA ASN A 38 -4.98 9.94 -7.26
C ASN A 38 -5.10 8.93 -6.11
N THR A 39 -5.47 7.69 -6.41
CA THR A 39 -5.56 6.63 -5.39
C THR A 39 -4.19 6.35 -4.77
N ALA A 40 -3.13 6.24 -5.59
CA ALA A 40 -1.77 6.04 -5.10
C ALA A 40 -1.28 7.19 -4.22
N ALA A 41 -1.60 8.44 -4.58
CA ALA A 41 -1.27 9.62 -3.78
C ALA A 41 -2.01 9.64 -2.42
N ILE A 42 -3.30 9.28 -2.39
CA ILE A 42 -4.08 9.20 -1.15
C ILE A 42 -3.48 8.16 -0.22
N ILE A 43 -3.17 6.96 -0.71
CA ILE A 43 -2.59 5.90 0.12
C ILE A 43 -1.21 6.30 0.63
N PHE A 44 -0.37 6.87 -0.23
CA PHE A 44 0.93 7.40 0.17
C PHE A 44 0.80 8.42 1.32
N ALA A 45 -0.14 9.37 1.21
CA ALA A 45 -0.38 10.38 2.25
C ALA A 45 -0.90 9.78 3.56
N VAL A 46 -1.91 8.91 3.48
CA VAL A 46 -2.53 8.28 4.67
C VAL A 46 -1.51 7.39 5.39
N VAL A 47 -0.84 6.47 4.69
CA VAL A 47 0.17 5.59 5.29
C VAL A 47 1.33 6.40 5.87
N GLY A 48 1.78 7.45 5.19
CA GLY A 48 2.82 8.35 5.69
C GLY A 48 2.43 9.04 7.01
N ALA A 49 1.19 9.52 7.11
CA ALA A 49 0.68 10.15 8.34
C ALA A 49 0.54 9.13 9.49
N TRP A 50 0.01 7.93 9.22
CA TRP A 50 -0.09 6.87 10.22
C TRP A 50 1.27 6.44 10.78
N LEU A 51 2.29 6.31 9.92
CA LEU A 51 3.66 6.00 10.34
C LEU A 51 4.23 7.07 11.28
N ALA A 52 3.99 8.34 10.97
CA ALA A 52 4.42 9.46 11.80
C ALA A 52 3.76 9.47 13.19
N ILE A 53 2.48 9.07 13.27
CA ILE A 53 1.72 9.03 14.53
C ILE A 53 2.09 7.81 15.38
N ILE A 54 2.13 6.60 14.79
CA ILE A 54 2.29 5.34 15.55
C ILE A 54 3.75 5.05 15.89
N TYR A 55 4.69 5.41 15.02
CA TYR A 55 6.11 5.07 15.18
C TYR A 55 7.05 6.29 15.16
N PRO A 56 6.77 7.35 15.96
CA PRO A 56 7.55 8.60 15.92
C PRO A 56 9.04 8.36 16.25
N GLU A 57 9.33 7.48 17.20
CA GLU A 57 10.71 7.18 17.65
C GLU A 57 11.50 6.35 16.64
N ARG A 58 10.85 5.47 15.87
CA ARG A 58 11.52 4.68 14.82
C ARG A 58 11.90 5.55 13.63
N LEU A 59 11.05 6.52 13.30
CA LEU A 59 11.32 7.54 12.27
C LEU A 59 12.47 8.46 12.68
N LYS A 60 12.51 8.91 13.94
CA LYS A 60 13.62 9.73 14.47
C LYS A 60 14.97 9.02 14.39
N ILE A 61 15.04 7.72 14.65
CA ILE A 61 16.31 6.96 14.58
C ILE A 61 16.79 6.77 13.14
N SER A 62 15.87 6.59 12.19
CA SER A 62 16.22 6.44 10.76
C SER A 62 16.69 7.76 10.11
N PHE A 63 16.13 8.90 10.53
CA PHE A 63 16.53 10.23 10.06
C PHE A 63 17.60 10.91 10.94
N GLY A 64 17.74 10.49 12.20
CA GLY A 64 18.70 10.98 13.18
C GLY A 64 19.97 10.16 13.16
N ARG A 65 20.97 10.65 12.43
CA ARG A 65 22.32 10.09 12.37
C ARG A 65 22.93 9.96 13.77
N SER A 66 23.04 8.73 14.29
CA SER A 66 24.07 8.37 15.28
C SER A 66 24.66 7.00 14.97
N SER A 67 25.85 7.03 14.39
CA SER A 67 26.83 5.96 14.43
C SER A 67 27.09 5.53 15.87
N SER A 68 26.68 4.31 16.27
CA SER A 68 27.51 3.37 17.05
C SER A 68 26.77 2.05 17.34
N VAL A 69 27.47 0.95 17.02
CA VAL A 69 27.54 -0.33 17.74
C VAL A 69 26.27 -1.20 17.83
N GLY A 70 26.30 -2.31 17.07
CA GLY A 70 26.06 -3.67 17.56
C GLY A 70 24.76 -3.95 18.30
N GLY A 71 23.74 -4.41 17.58
CA GLY A 71 22.56 -5.04 18.16
C GLY A 71 21.66 -5.63 17.09
N SER A 72 21.72 -6.95 16.91
CA SER A 72 20.89 -7.73 15.98
C SER A 72 19.41 -7.72 16.36
N GLY A 73 18.68 -6.64 16.04
CA GLY A 73 17.24 -6.54 16.30
C GLY A 73 16.44 -5.66 15.32
N ASN A 74 16.97 -5.38 14.13
CA ASN A 74 16.49 -4.27 13.27
C ASN A 74 15.59 -4.64 12.08
N ASP A 75 14.87 -5.77 12.10
CA ASP A 75 14.25 -6.28 10.86
C ASP A 75 12.80 -5.83 10.60
N ASN A 76 12.14 -5.13 11.54
CA ASN A 76 10.69 -4.85 11.42
C ASN A 76 10.31 -3.42 11.02
N VAL A 77 11.24 -2.45 10.99
CA VAL A 77 10.95 -1.07 10.52
C VAL A 77 10.79 -1.03 9.00
N GLY A 78 11.59 -1.82 8.28
CA GLY A 78 11.49 -1.94 6.83
C GLY A 78 10.12 -2.45 6.37
N LEU A 79 9.54 -3.42 7.10
CA LEU A 79 8.23 -4.00 6.76
C LEU A 79 7.08 -2.98 6.80
N LEU A 80 7.13 -1.98 7.67
CA LEU A 80 6.08 -0.99 7.85
C LEU A 80 6.14 0.15 6.82
N LEU A 81 7.35 0.47 6.32
CA LEU A 81 7.53 1.43 5.23
C LEU A 81 7.23 0.82 3.86
N THR A 82 7.22 -0.50 3.74
CA THR A 82 6.96 -1.24 2.51
C THR A 82 5.75 -0.69 1.73
N PRO A 83 4.55 -0.53 2.31
CA PRO A 83 3.38 -0.08 1.54
C PRO A 83 3.53 1.35 1.01
N ALA A 84 4.13 2.25 1.79
CA ALA A 84 4.36 3.64 1.38
C ALA A 84 5.35 3.73 0.22
N VAL A 85 6.45 2.97 0.28
CA VAL A 85 7.45 2.91 -0.80
C VAL A 85 6.85 2.31 -2.06
N HIS A 86 6.07 1.22 -1.95
CA HIS A 86 5.46 0.57 -3.11
C HIS A 86 4.43 1.49 -3.81
N SER A 87 3.62 2.23 -3.05
CA SER A 87 2.69 3.22 -3.62
C SER A 87 3.43 4.40 -4.29
N THR A 88 4.59 4.80 -3.74
CA THR A 88 5.44 5.85 -4.34
C THR A 88 6.02 5.40 -5.68
N ILE A 89 6.48 4.14 -5.78
CA ILE A 89 6.98 3.58 -7.05
C ILE A 89 5.90 3.62 -8.12
N ILE A 90 4.67 3.23 -7.78
CA ILE A 90 3.52 3.31 -8.69
C ILE A 90 3.28 4.75 -9.13
N LEU A 91 3.31 5.71 -8.19
CA LEU A 91 3.15 7.14 -8.50
C LEU A 91 4.22 7.64 -9.49
N VAL A 92 5.48 7.28 -9.27
CA VAL A 92 6.60 7.62 -10.17
C VAL A 92 6.38 7.03 -11.57
N CYS A 93 5.98 5.76 -11.66
CA CYS A 93 5.63 5.13 -12.94
C CYS A 93 4.50 5.89 -13.66
N LEU A 94 3.44 6.29 -12.95
CA LEU A 94 2.30 7.02 -13.53
C LEU A 94 2.64 8.45 -13.95
N LEU A 95 3.59 9.09 -13.27
CA LEU A 95 4.13 10.39 -13.68
C LEU A 95 4.96 10.25 -14.96
N MET A 96 5.83 9.23 -15.01
CA MET A 96 6.61 8.93 -16.22
C MET A 96 5.70 8.64 -17.41
N ILE A 97 4.67 7.79 -17.25
CA ILE A 97 3.69 7.52 -18.32
C ILE A 97 2.99 8.81 -18.76
N GLY A 98 2.65 9.69 -17.81
CA GLY A 98 2.02 10.98 -18.11
C GLY A 98 2.85 11.91 -19.00
N ILE A 99 4.18 11.86 -18.88
CA ILE A 99 5.11 12.64 -19.69
C ILE A 99 5.46 11.92 -21.00
N LEU A 100 5.70 10.60 -20.94
CA LEU A 100 6.09 9.80 -22.11
C LEU A 100 4.96 9.69 -23.14
N ALA A 101 3.71 9.56 -22.70
CA ALA A 101 2.56 9.36 -23.59
C ALA A 101 2.38 10.48 -24.65
N PRO A 102 2.39 11.77 -24.30
CA PRO A 102 2.31 12.84 -25.31
C PRO A 102 3.57 12.92 -26.19
N LEU A 103 4.77 12.62 -25.67
CA LEU A 103 6.00 12.60 -26.46
C LEU A 103 5.98 11.51 -27.54
N LEU A 104 5.54 10.30 -27.18
CA LEU A 104 5.42 9.18 -28.11
C LEU A 104 4.42 9.46 -29.23
N LYS A 105 3.36 10.24 -28.97
CA LYS A 105 2.37 10.62 -29.99
C LYS A 105 2.93 11.55 -31.07
N GLN A 106 4.05 12.24 -30.84
CA GLN A 106 4.65 13.14 -31.82
C GLN A 106 5.57 12.43 -32.83
N ILE A 107 5.90 11.17 -32.58
CA ILE A 107 6.86 10.42 -33.42
C ILE A 107 6.08 9.70 -34.54
N PRO A 108 6.33 10.00 -35.82
CA PRO A 108 5.58 9.40 -36.94
C PRO A 108 5.76 7.88 -37.07
N GLY A 109 6.93 7.33 -36.69
CA GLY A 109 7.17 5.87 -36.68
C GLY A 109 6.41 5.09 -35.60
N VAL A 110 5.83 5.78 -34.61
CA VAL A 110 5.02 5.17 -33.55
C VAL A 110 3.59 4.90 -34.02
N LEU A 111 3.10 5.66 -35.01
CA LEU A 111 1.73 5.58 -35.53
C LEU A 111 1.39 4.20 -36.10
N GLU A 112 2.36 3.53 -36.72
CA GLU A 112 2.21 2.21 -37.33
C GLU A 112 2.00 1.08 -36.30
N HIS A 113 2.39 1.30 -35.04
CA HIS A 113 2.30 0.32 -33.96
C HIS A 113 1.41 0.76 -32.79
N VAL A 114 0.54 1.77 -33.01
CA VAL A 114 -0.33 2.36 -31.97
C VAL A 114 -1.22 1.33 -31.29
N GLU A 115 -1.74 0.35 -32.03
CA GLU A 115 -2.59 -0.71 -31.45
C GLU A 115 -1.85 -1.55 -30.42
N LYS A 116 -0.62 -1.99 -30.74
CA LYS A 116 0.21 -2.75 -29.80
C LYS A 116 0.56 -1.89 -28.58
N LEU A 117 0.91 -0.63 -28.79
CA LEU A 117 1.21 0.30 -27.69
C LEU A 117 0.01 0.57 -26.78
N ARG A 118 -1.20 0.62 -27.33
CA ARG A 118 -2.45 0.73 -26.55
C ARG A 118 -2.68 -0.52 -25.71
N GLY A 119 -2.42 -1.70 -26.27
CA GLY A 119 -2.47 -2.97 -25.53
C GLY A 119 -1.44 -3.03 -24.41
N VAL A 120 -0.19 -2.62 -24.67
CA VAL A 120 0.88 -2.53 -23.66
C VAL A 120 0.52 -1.54 -22.56
N SER A 121 0.05 -0.34 -22.93
CA SER A 121 -0.40 0.69 -21.99
C SER A 121 -1.49 0.16 -21.06
N PHE A 122 -2.51 -0.52 -21.62
CA PHE A 122 -3.60 -1.07 -20.84
C PHE A 122 -3.15 -2.25 -19.95
N PHE A 123 -2.22 -3.07 -20.43
CA PHE A 123 -1.59 -4.13 -19.62
C PHE A 123 -0.86 -3.55 -18.41
N ILE A 124 -0.05 -2.50 -18.62
CA ILE A 124 0.66 -1.80 -17.52
C ILE A 124 -0.35 -1.20 -16.55
N LEU A 125 -1.41 -0.55 -17.05
CA LEU A 125 -2.49 -0.01 -16.22
C LEU A 125 -3.14 -1.08 -15.35
N ALA A 126 -3.48 -2.24 -15.94
CA ALA A 126 -4.10 -3.36 -15.22
C ALA A 126 -3.15 -3.93 -14.15
N LEU A 127 -1.87 -4.10 -14.48
CA LEU A 127 -0.85 -4.59 -13.55
C LEU A 127 -0.66 -3.63 -12.37
N LEU A 128 -0.49 -2.34 -12.65
CA LEU A 128 -0.33 -1.32 -11.61
C LEU A 128 -1.59 -1.18 -10.75
N THR A 129 -2.78 -1.31 -11.34
CA THR A 129 -4.04 -1.31 -10.58
C THR A 129 -4.11 -2.48 -9.63
N GLN A 130 -3.75 -3.69 -10.09
CA GLN A 130 -3.75 -4.88 -9.24
C GLN A 130 -2.73 -4.76 -8.11
N TRP A 131 -1.55 -4.20 -8.40
CA TRP A 131 -0.56 -3.91 -7.37
C TRP A 131 -1.11 -2.91 -6.35
N GLN A 132 -1.74 -1.82 -6.80
CA GLN A 132 -2.33 -0.83 -5.89
C GLN A 132 -3.41 -1.45 -4.99
N VAL A 133 -4.27 -2.32 -5.52
CA VAL A 133 -5.27 -3.07 -4.73
C VAL A 133 -4.59 -3.95 -3.68
N ALA A 134 -3.53 -4.66 -4.03
CA ALA A 134 -2.79 -5.46 -3.06
C ALA A 134 -2.20 -4.61 -1.94
N ILE A 135 -1.66 -3.42 -2.26
CA ILE A 135 -1.17 -2.46 -1.27
C ILE A 135 -2.30 -2.00 -0.35
N VAL A 136 -3.47 -1.63 -0.89
CA VAL A 136 -4.65 -1.25 -0.08
C VAL A 136 -4.97 -2.33 0.95
N VAL A 137 -5.07 -3.59 0.51
CA VAL A 137 -5.39 -4.71 1.41
C VAL A 137 -4.33 -4.86 2.49
N VAL A 138 -3.05 -4.76 2.14
CA VAL A 138 -1.95 -4.84 3.12
C VAL A 138 -1.99 -3.66 4.10
N THR A 139 -2.37 -2.46 3.67
CA THR A 139 -2.45 -1.28 4.54
C THR A 139 -3.59 -1.31 5.54
N ILE A 140 -4.66 -2.07 5.27
CA ILE A 140 -5.79 -2.23 6.19
C ILE A 140 -5.40 -3.12 7.39
N ILE A 141 -4.53 -4.10 7.18
CA ILE A 141 -4.09 -5.05 8.24
C ILE A 141 -3.51 -4.37 9.48
N PRO A 142 -2.50 -3.48 9.38
CA PRO A 142 -1.94 -2.82 10.57
C PRO A 142 -2.97 -1.95 11.29
N ALA A 143 -3.93 -1.33 10.58
CA ALA A 143 -5.01 -0.57 11.23
C ALA A 143 -5.88 -1.46 12.13
N ASP A 144 -6.19 -2.68 11.67
CA ASP A 144 -7.00 -3.64 12.44
C ASP A 144 -6.22 -4.30 13.58
N LEU A 145 -4.93 -4.60 13.35
CA LEU A 145 -4.03 -5.12 14.39
C LEU A 145 -3.85 -4.12 15.55
N ILE A 146 -3.76 -2.83 15.25
CA ILE A 146 -3.66 -1.80 16.29
C ILE A 146 -4.92 -1.80 17.15
N LYS A 147 -6.11 -1.79 16.52
CA LYS A 147 -7.38 -1.79 17.24
C LYS A 147 -7.52 -3.03 18.14
N SER A 148 -7.23 -4.22 17.62
CA SER A 148 -7.34 -5.46 18.38
C SER A 148 -6.33 -5.59 19.54
N ASN A 149 -5.15 -4.99 19.42
CA ASN A 149 -4.21 -4.93 20.54
C ASN A 149 -4.68 -3.96 21.63
N PHE A 150 -5.22 -2.79 21.26
CA PHE A 150 -5.83 -1.86 22.22
C PHE A 150 -6.99 -2.51 22.98
N ASP A 151 -7.88 -3.23 22.27
CA ASP A 151 -9.02 -3.92 22.90
C ASP A 151 -8.55 -5.03 23.88
N ARG A 152 -7.43 -5.72 23.58
CA ARG A 152 -6.85 -6.76 24.44
C ARG A 152 -6.15 -6.19 25.67
N GLU A 153 -5.39 -5.11 25.52
CA GLU A 153 -4.75 -4.44 26.66
C GLU A 153 -5.78 -3.85 27.62
N GLN A 154 -6.84 -3.24 27.09
CA GLN A 154 -7.91 -2.66 27.90
C GLN A 154 -8.68 -3.72 28.67
N SER A 155 -9.04 -4.84 28.02
CA SER A 155 -9.70 -5.96 28.72
C SER A 155 -8.82 -6.61 29.80
N GLN A 156 -7.50 -6.67 29.61
CA GLN A 156 -6.58 -7.13 30.66
C GLN A 156 -6.51 -6.15 31.84
N GLN A 157 -6.48 -4.84 31.59
CA GLN A 157 -6.50 -3.84 32.65
C GLN A 157 -7.80 -3.88 33.45
N ASP A 158 -8.94 -4.05 32.78
CA ASP A 158 -10.25 -4.18 33.42
C ASP A 158 -10.32 -5.44 34.31
N MET A 159 -9.76 -6.57 33.86
CA MET A 159 -9.68 -7.79 34.68
C MET A 159 -8.80 -7.61 35.91
N ILE A 160 -7.64 -6.97 35.78
CA ILE A 160 -6.74 -6.68 36.91
C ILE A 160 -7.41 -5.73 37.90
N ALA A 161 -8.08 -4.67 37.41
CA ALA A 161 -8.80 -3.74 38.24
C ALA A 161 -9.96 -4.41 39.00
N ALA A 162 -10.72 -5.28 38.32
CA ALA A 162 -11.79 -6.07 38.94
C ALA A 162 -11.22 -7.00 40.03
N GLN A 163 -10.13 -7.72 39.76
CA GLN A 163 -9.49 -8.59 40.75
C GLN A 163 -8.99 -7.82 41.97
N ASN A 164 -8.33 -6.67 41.78
CA ASN A 164 -7.88 -5.82 42.87
C ASN A 164 -9.04 -5.30 43.73
N SER A 165 -10.18 -4.97 43.11
CA SER A 165 -11.38 -4.52 43.83
C SER A 165 -12.03 -5.64 44.68
N LEU A 166 -11.90 -6.89 44.26
CA LEU A 166 -12.38 -8.06 45.02
C LEU A 166 -11.45 -8.37 46.21
N VAL A 167 -10.14 -8.27 46.01
CA VAL A 167 -9.13 -8.44 47.07
C VAL A 167 -9.28 -7.37 48.16
N GLN A 168 -9.56 -6.10 47.79
CA GLN A 168 -9.83 -5.03 48.77
C GLN A 168 -11.16 -5.18 49.52
N ARG A 169 -12.10 -5.97 48.97
CA ARG A 169 -13.42 -6.23 49.59
C ARG A 169 -13.46 -7.47 50.46
N ALA A 170 -12.42 -8.30 50.47
CA ALA A 170 -12.31 -9.39 51.44
C ALA A 170 -11.93 -8.78 52.81
N PRO A 171 -12.85 -8.67 53.78
CA PRO A 171 -12.45 -8.31 55.14
C PRO A 171 -11.47 -9.37 55.63
N GLY A 172 -10.43 -8.94 56.33
CA GLY A 172 -9.53 -9.86 57.02
C GLY A 172 -10.35 -10.65 58.04
N ASP A 173 -10.69 -11.89 57.68
CA ASP A 173 -11.19 -12.89 58.61
C ASP A 173 -10.02 -13.23 59.56
N GLY A 174 -9.91 -12.43 60.62
CA GLY A 174 -9.08 -12.65 61.80
C GLY A 174 -9.92 -13.20 62.94
#